data_AF-A0A849QVE0-F1
#
_entry.id   AF-A0A849QVE0-F1
#
_cell.length_a   1.000
_cell.length_b   1.000
_cell.length_c   1.000
_cell.angle_alpha   90.00
_cell.angle_beta   90.00
_cell.angle_gamma   90.00
#
_symmetry.space_group_name_H-M   'P 1'
#
loop_
_entity.id
_entity.type
_entity.pdbx_description
1 polymer ?
#
loop_
_entity_poly.entity_id
_entity_poly.type
_entity_poly.pdbx_seq_one_letter_code
_entity_poly.pdbx_strand_id
1 'polypeptide(L)' 'MNIEPLLFTITLITIILLYPFYLKRYKRHKYKGIWKAMGKMTGSPARAILYPLGFLIGGLIYIIFIQ' A
#
# COMPACT_ATOMS: atom_id res chain seq x y z
N MET A 1 16.90 -13.86 9.93
CA MET A 1 16.46 -13.34 8.61
C MET A 1 16.37 -11.82 8.69
N ASN A 2 16.84 -11.08 7.69
CA ASN A 2 16.81 -9.61 7.73
C ASN A 2 15.39 -9.10 7.45
N ILE A 3 14.89 -8.21 8.31
CA ILE A 3 13.54 -7.64 8.23
C ILE A 3 13.49 -6.44 7.25
N GLU A 4 14.66 -5.88 6.92
CA GLU A 4 14.87 -4.75 6.02
C GLU A 4 14.14 -4.88 4.66
N PRO A 5 14.24 -6.00 3.90
CA PRO A 5 13.53 -6.15 2.63
C PRO A 5 12.00 -6.16 2.78
N LEU A 6 11.49 -6.71 3.89
CA LEU A 6 10.06 -6.72 4.18
C LEU A 6 9.54 -5.30 4.42
N LEU A 7 10.24 -4.52 5.27
CA LEU A 7 9.90 -3.14 5.55
C LEU A 7 9.98 -2.24 4.31
N PHE A 8 11.01 -2.42 3.49
CA PHE A 8 11.17 -1.69 2.24
C PHE A 8 10.01 -1.96 1.27
N THR A 9 9.66 -3.23 1.09
CA THR A 9 8.55 -3.65 0.22
C THR A 9 7.22 -3.05 0.67
N ILE A 10 6.94 -3.10 1.98
CA ILE A 10 5.70 -2.57 2.56
C ILE A 10 5.62 -1.06 2.42
N THR A 11 6.74 -0.36 2.61
CA THR A 11 6.82 1.09 2.43
C THR A 11 6.51 1.48 0.98
N LEU A 12 7.13 0.81 0.00
CA LEU A 12 6.87 1.05 -1.42
C LEU A 12 5.41 0.79 -1.80
N ILE A 13 4.85 -0.35 -1.37
CA ILE A 13 3.45 -0.69 -1.64
C ILE A 13 2.51 0.37 -1.04
N THR A 14 2.78 0.82 0.18
CA THR A 14 1.98 1.86 0.84
C THR A 14 1.99 3.16 0.06
N ILE A 15 3.15 3.60 -0.43
CA ILE A 15 3.28 4.82 -1.25
C ILE A 15 2.49 4.66 -2.55
N ILE A 16 2.63 3.53 -3.25
CA ILE A 16 1.93 3.25 -4.52
C ILE A 16 0.41 3.23 -4.33
N LEU A 17 -0.08 2.63 -3.24
CA LEU A 17 -1.52 2.56 -2.92
C LEU A 17 -2.09 3.92 -2.51
N LEU A 18 -1.31 4.78 -1.86
CA LEU A 18 -1.73 6.14 -1.50
C LEU A 18 -1.63 7.14 -2.66
N TYR A 19 -0.75 6.89 -3.63
CA TYR A 19 -0.54 7.75 -4.78
C TYR A 19 -1.83 8.14 -5.54
N PRO A 20 -2.79 7.24 -5.84
CA PRO A 20 -4.03 7.64 -6.50
C PRO A 20 -4.88 8.62 -5.67
N PHE A 21 -4.84 8.57 -4.33
CA PHE A 21 -5.52 9.53 -3.47
C PHE A 21 -4.82 10.88 -3.46
N TYR A 22 -3.49 10.88 -3.46
CA TYR A 22 -2.71 12.10 -3.66
C TYR A 22 -3.04 12.76 -5.01
N LEU A 23 -3.05 11.98 -6.10
CA LEU A 23 -3.40 12.50 -7.43
C LEU A 23 -4.83 13.05 -7.46
N LYS A 24 -5.80 12.35 -6.84
CA LYS A 24 -7.19 12.80 -6.75
C LYS A 24 -7.32 14.16 -6.05
N ARG A 25 -6.52 14.40 -4.99
CA ARG A 25 -6.57 15.64 -4.19
C ARG A 25 -5.78 16.79 -4.81
N TYR A 26 -4.57 16.54 -5.30
CA TYR A 26 -3.62 17.61 -5.68
C TYR A 26 -3.37 17.71 -7.19
N LYS A 27 -3.54 16.63 -7.96
CA LYS A 27 -3.17 16.58 -9.39
C LYS A 27 -4.25 15.89 -10.21
N ARG A 28 -5.47 16.45 -10.19
CA ARG A 28 -6.67 15.84 -10.79
C ARG A 28 -6.50 15.51 -12.28
N HIS A 29 -5.72 16.29 -13.03
CA HIS A 29 -5.39 16.04 -14.44
C HIS A 29 -4.58 14.75 -14.68
N LYS A 30 -3.85 14.26 -13.67
CA LYS A 30 -3.12 12.98 -13.70
C LYS A 30 -3.93 11.81 -13.11
N TYR A 31 -5.05 12.09 -12.45
CA TYR A 31 -5.94 11.06 -11.89
C TYR A 31 -6.80 10.41 -13.00
N LYS A 32 -6.16 9.60 -13.84
CA LYS A 32 -6.76 8.91 -14.99
C LYS A 32 -6.16 7.52 -15.19
N GLY A 33 -6.79 6.69 -16.03
CA GLY A 33 -6.34 5.33 -16.33
C GLY A 33 -6.18 4.47 -15.07
N ILE A 34 -4.99 3.87 -14.94
CA ILE A 34 -4.63 2.94 -13.84
C ILE A 34 -4.84 3.59 -12.46
N TRP A 35 -4.42 4.84 -12.28
CA TRP A 35 -4.58 5.53 -10.99
C TRP A 35 -6.04 5.74 -10.59
N LYS A 36 -6.92 6.01 -11.57
CA LYS A 36 -8.35 6.17 -11.32
C LYS A 36 -9.00 4.82 -10.99
N ALA A 37 -8.59 3.74 -11.65
CA ALA A 37 -9.06 2.40 -11.36
C ALA A 37 -8.61 1.97 -9.95
N MET A 38 -7.32 2.11 -9.63
CA MET A 38 -6.77 1.79 -8.29
C MET A 38 -7.46 2.59 -7.19
N GLY A 39 -7.59 3.92 -7.35
CA GLY A 39 -8.28 4.75 -6.34
C GLY A 39 -9.75 4.36 -6.14
N LYS A 40 -10.44 3.91 -7.19
CA LYS A 40 -11.81 3.38 -7.08
C LYS A 40 -11.86 2.01 -6.40
N MET A 41 -10.96 1.09 -6.75
CA MET A 41 -10.89 -0.24 -6.15
C MET A 41 -10.58 -0.17 -4.65
N THR A 42 -9.60 0.66 -4.28
CA THR A 42 -9.20 0.84 -2.88
C THR A 42 -10.29 1.60 -2.09
N GLY A 43 -11.02 2.51 -2.73
CA GLY A 43 -12.19 3.21 -2.18
C GLY A 43 -11.85 4.34 -1.20
N SER A 44 -10.96 4.10 -0.23
CA SER A 44 -10.55 5.09 0.77
C SER A 44 -9.04 5.03 1.06
N PRO A 45 -8.41 6.17 1.44
CA PRO A 45 -6.99 6.18 1.81
C PRO A 45 -6.71 5.32 3.05
N ALA A 46 -7.69 5.20 3.96
CA ALA A 46 -7.60 4.30 5.11
C ALA A 46 -7.45 2.83 4.68
N ARG A 47 -8.26 2.36 3.71
CA ARG A 47 -8.10 1.01 3.16
C ARG A 47 -6.76 0.83 2.45
N ALA A 48 -6.27 1.86 1.77
CA ALA A 48 -4.97 1.86 1.11
C ALA A 48 -3.80 1.57 2.06
N ILE A 49 -3.92 2.03 3.31
CA ILE A 49 -2.94 1.78 4.38
C ILE A 49 -3.19 0.42 5.03
N LEU A 50 -4.45 0.02 5.19
CA LEU A 50 -4.82 -1.23 5.88
C LEU A 50 -4.28 -2.49 5.16
N TYR A 51 -4.29 -2.51 3.83
CA TYR A 51 -3.75 -3.64 3.04
C TYR A 51 -2.27 -3.96 3.34
N PRO A 52 -1.33 -3.01 3.20
CA PRO A 52 0.08 -3.26 3.52
C PRO A 52 0.30 -3.51 5.02
N LEU A 53 -0.53 -2.95 5.90
CA LEU A 53 -0.45 -3.21 7.34
C LEU A 53 -0.83 -4.65 7.69
N GLY A 54 -1.90 -5.18 7.09
CA GLY A 54 -2.27 -6.59 7.24
C GLY A 54 -1.18 -7.53 6.71
N PHE A 55 -0.54 -7.16 5.59
CA PHE A 55 0.58 -7.90 5.04
C PHE A 55 1.81 -7.87 5.96
N LEU A 56 2.12 -6.72 6.58
CA LEU A 56 3.18 -6.59 7.59
C LEU A 56 2.95 -7.55 8.76
N ILE A 57 1.75 -7.54 9.33
CA ILE A 57 1.41 -8.35 10.50
C ILE A 57 1.52 -9.84 10.15
N GLY A 58 0.95 -10.27 9.01
CA GLY A 58 1.06 -11.65 8.54
C GLY A 58 2.51 -12.07 8.29
N GLY A 59 3.31 -11.19 7.67
CA GLY A 59 4.74 -11.43 7.45
C GLY A 59 5.52 -11.59 8.75
N LEU A 60 5.27 -10.73 9.75
CA LEU A 60 5.90 -10.85 11.07
C LEU A 60 5.51 -12.14 11.79
N ILE A 61 4.23 -12.54 11.74
CA ILE A 61 3.76 -13.81 12.32
C ILE A 61 4.50 -14.98 11.67
N TYR A 62 4.62 -15.01 10.34
CA TYR A 62 5.36 -16.05 9.63
C TYR A 62 6.82 -16.14 10.08
N ILE A 63 7.50 -14.99 10.20
CA ILE A 63 8.90 -14.92 10.63
C ILE A 63 9.09 -15.39 12.07
N ILE A 64 8.13 -15.12 12.96
CA ILE A 64 8.24 -15.43 14.39
C ILE A 64 7.89 -16.89 14.69
N PHE A 65 6.89 -17.45 14.01
CA PHE A 65 6.28 -18.73 14.41
C PHE A 65 6.61 -19.90 13.49
N ILE A 66 7.03 -19.67 12.25
CA ILE A 66 7.22 -20.74 11.25
C ILE A 66 8.69 -20.89 10.84
N GLN A 67 9.41 -19.78 10.73
CA GLN A 67 10.79 -19.75 10.25
C GLN A 67 11.81 -19.73 11.39
#